data_AF-A0A8H9GYS7-F1
#
_entry.id   AF-A0A8H9GYS7-F1
#
_cell.length_a   1.000
_cell.length_b   1.000
_cell.length_c   1.000
_cell.angle_alpha   90.00
_cell.angle_beta   90.00
_cell.angle_gamma   90.00
#
_symmetry.space_group_name_H-M   'P 1'
#
loop_
_entity.id
_entity.type
_entity.pdbx_description
1 polymer ?
#
loop_
_entity_poly.entity_id
_entity_poly.type
_entity_poly.pdbx_seq_one_letter_code
_entity_poly.pdbx_strand_id
1 'polypeptide(L)'
;MYRPFTMDAHPGGMTTMTPHFPSWRLLRLRHVSFDASARADIQQAAGRYRVPAPLIASVLADERTRLDLFDRVQDRLMRLSLRLPTSASSALLAVLERICGRDVDTFSLGRAQMKSATLARLGALGYLNVPLSPVGRRKMLLDDALAPVLVAACLRATADHWHAHRVSLEGRPEILGTLYSLGLTGGRGVHPDPQPSARGQAIADHARWLTLRVAPWTSASQAAAPLTSRMTSGSSRSSAFARSQLMASPVARRVCRWARWA
;
A
#
# COMPACT_ATOMS: atom_id res chain seq x y z
N MET A 1 -8.68 -65.67 15.88
CA MET A 1 -7.61 -65.42 16.87
C MET A 1 -6.56 -64.55 16.19
N TYR A 2 -6.64 -63.23 16.38
CA TYR A 2 -5.70 -62.25 15.85
C TYR A 2 -5.67 -61.09 16.86
N ARG A 3 -4.52 -60.84 17.48
CA ARG A 3 -4.24 -59.58 18.20
C ARG A 3 -3.69 -58.57 17.20
N PRO A 4 -3.98 -57.27 17.38
CA PRO A 4 -2.89 -56.32 17.59
C PRO A 4 -3.22 -55.30 18.71
N PHE A 5 -2.32 -55.12 19.66
CA PHE A 5 -1.42 -53.96 19.84
C PHE A 5 -2.08 -52.72 20.46
N THR A 6 -1.69 -52.46 21.71
CA THR A 6 -1.86 -51.19 22.44
C THR A 6 -0.48 -50.69 22.86
N MET A 7 -0.38 -49.36 23.07
CA MET A 7 0.77 -48.50 23.39
C MET A 7 1.53 -47.97 22.15
N ASP A 8 1.89 -46.68 22.03
CA ASP A 8 1.87 -45.55 22.96
C ASP A 8 1.85 -44.20 22.22
N ALA A 9 1.55 -43.14 22.96
CA ALA A 9 1.38 -41.76 22.52
C ALA A 9 2.65 -41.09 21.96
N HIS A 10 2.47 -40.25 20.92
CA HIS A 10 3.24 -39.02 20.75
C HIS A 10 2.33 -37.88 20.26
N PRO A 11 2.31 -36.72 20.94
CA PRO A 11 1.52 -35.57 20.53
C PRO A 11 2.15 -34.94 19.28
N GLY A 12 1.31 -34.67 18.28
CA GLY A 12 1.70 -34.11 17.01
C GLY A 12 2.42 -32.77 17.17
N GLY A 13 3.71 -32.76 16.83
CA GLY A 13 4.40 -31.54 16.45
C GLY A 13 3.86 -31.10 15.09
N MET A 14 2.99 -30.08 15.08
CA MET A 14 2.74 -29.32 13.87
C MET A 14 4.04 -28.62 13.50
N THR A 15 4.82 -29.24 12.62
CA THR A 15 5.90 -28.58 11.90
C THR A 15 5.24 -27.46 11.11
N THR A 16 5.38 -26.23 11.61
CA THR A 16 5.11 -25.03 10.84
C THR A 16 6.00 -25.08 9.61
N MET A 17 5.46 -25.52 8.46
CA MET A 17 6.11 -25.34 7.18
C MET A 17 6.18 -23.84 6.91
N THR A 18 7.23 -23.19 7.37
CA THR A 18 7.62 -21.89 6.85
C THR A 18 7.85 -22.06 5.35
N PRO A 19 7.09 -21.39 4.47
CA PRO A 19 7.31 -21.48 3.04
C PRO A 19 8.74 -21.04 2.75
N HIS A 20 9.57 -21.95 2.26
CA HIS A 20 10.95 -21.67 1.87
C HIS A 20 10.91 -20.73 0.66
N PHE A 21 11.11 -19.44 0.93
CA PHE A 21 11.32 -18.46 -0.13
C PHE A 21 12.72 -18.66 -0.72
N PRO A 22 12.85 -18.72 -2.05
CA PRO A 22 14.14 -19.02 -2.64
C PRO A 22 15.10 -17.86 -2.39
N SER A 23 16.27 -18.18 -1.82
CA SER A 23 17.29 -17.24 -1.34
C SER A 23 17.70 -16.19 -2.36
N TRP A 24 17.64 -16.52 -3.66
CA TRP A 24 17.99 -15.62 -4.75
C TRP A 24 17.10 -14.36 -4.83
N ARG A 25 15.83 -14.41 -4.41
CA ARG A 25 14.97 -13.22 -4.41
C ARG A 25 15.40 -12.21 -3.35
N LEU A 26 15.72 -12.68 -2.15
CA LEU A 26 16.26 -11.82 -1.10
C LEU A 26 17.59 -11.19 -1.51
N LEU A 27 18.43 -11.93 -2.24
CA LEU A 27 19.67 -11.37 -2.82
C LEU A 27 19.37 -10.24 -3.80
N ARG A 28 18.39 -10.39 -4.71
CA ARG A 28 18.00 -9.33 -5.65
C ARG A 28 17.54 -8.05 -4.96
N LEU A 29 16.75 -8.15 -3.89
CA LEU A 29 16.31 -6.98 -3.11
C LEU A 29 17.51 -6.20 -2.56
N ARG A 30 18.50 -6.91 -2.02
CA ARG A 30 19.72 -6.30 -1.43
C ARG A 30 20.61 -5.59 -2.46
N HIS A 31 20.48 -5.92 -3.75
CA HIS A 31 21.18 -5.21 -4.82
C HIS A 31 20.50 -3.90 -5.24
N VAL A 32 19.27 -3.63 -4.77
CA VAL A 32 18.62 -2.35 -5.03
C VAL A 32 19.21 -1.28 -4.12
N SER A 33 19.92 -0.33 -4.72
CA SER A 33 20.35 0.90 -4.05
C SER A 33 19.40 2.05 -4.37
N PHE A 34 19.27 2.94 -3.39
CA PHE A 34 18.59 4.23 -3.51
C PHE A 34 19.64 5.32 -3.34
N ASP A 35 19.65 6.29 -4.26
CA ASP A 35 20.49 7.48 -4.14
C ASP A 35 20.06 8.36 -2.94
N ALA A 36 20.85 9.40 -2.65
CA ALA A 36 20.61 10.27 -1.50
C ALA A 36 19.24 10.98 -1.56
N SER A 37 18.79 11.40 -2.74
CA SER A 37 17.51 12.07 -2.92
C SER A 37 16.36 11.12 -2.61
N ALA A 38 16.37 9.92 -3.22
CA ALA A 38 15.35 8.92 -2.99
C ALA A 38 15.30 8.47 -1.53
N ARG A 39 16.45 8.38 -0.84
CA ARG A 39 16.48 8.09 0.61
C ARG A 39 15.82 9.20 1.42
N ALA A 40 16.06 10.46 1.10
CA ALA A 40 15.43 11.60 1.76
C ALA A 40 13.90 11.59 1.54
N ASP A 41 13.44 11.34 0.31
CA ASP A 41 12.01 11.23 0.00
C ASP A 41 11.34 10.09 0.77
N ILE A 42 12.01 8.94 0.89
CA ILE A 42 11.52 7.81 1.68
C ILE A 42 11.45 8.17 3.17
N GLN A 43 12.46 8.84 3.73
CA GLN A 43 12.44 9.28 5.13
C GLN A 43 11.33 10.31 5.39
N GLN A 44 11.13 11.26 4.49
CA GLN A 44 10.05 12.25 4.60
C GLN A 44 8.67 11.57 4.55
N ALA A 45 8.46 10.64 3.61
CA ALA A 45 7.23 9.86 3.52
C ALA A 45 7.00 9.01 4.78
N ALA A 46 8.07 8.40 5.31
CA ALA A 46 8.01 7.63 6.56
C ALA A 46 7.53 8.48 7.74
N GLY A 47 8.10 9.67 7.92
CA GLY A 47 7.68 10.61 8.97
C GLY A 47 6.23 11.06 8.80
N ARG A 48 5.83 11.42 7.58
CA ARG A 48 4.48 11.90 7.26
C ARG A 48 3.39 10.87 7.57
N TYR A 49 3.63 9.60 7.18
CA TYR A 49 2.62 8.54 7.28
C TYR A 49 2.83 7.60 8.47
N ARG A 50 3.86 7.83 9.31
CA ARG A 50 4.22 6.97 10.44
C ARG A 50 4.37 5.50 10.01
N VAL A 51 5.07 5.29 8.89
CA VAL A 51 5.42 3.97 8.37
C VAL A 51 6.94 3.85 8.38
N PRO A 52 7.53 2.72 8.82
CA PRO A 52 8.98 2.58 8.84
C PRO A 52 9.62 2.80 7.46
N ALA A 53 10.62 3.68 7.38
CA ALA A 53 11.36 3.95 6.15
C ALA A 53 11.96 2.67 5.50
N PRO A 54 12.52 1.71 6.27
CA PRO A 54 12.98 0.43 5.71
C PRO A 54 11.87 -0.36 5.03
N LEU A 55 10.62 -0.29 5.52
CA LEU A 55 9.50 -1.00 4.91
C LEU A 55 9.12 -0.37 3.57
N ILE A 56 9.07 0.97 3.49
CA ILE A 56 8.82 1.70 2.23
C ILE A 56 9.92 1.36 1.21
N ALA A 57 11.19 1.42 1.62
CA ALA A 57 12.33 1.09 0.76
C ALA A 57 12.26 -0.36 0.26
N SER A 58 11.89 -1.31 1.11
CA SER A 58 11.74 -2.72 0.72
C SER A 58 10.62 -2.96 -0.25
N VAL A 59 9.48 -2.28 -0.10
CA VAL A 59 8.38 -2.37 -1.09
C VAL A 59 8.85 -1.81 -2.44
N LEU A 60 9.49 -0.63 -2.46
CA LEU A 60 10.02 -0.05 -3.70
C LEU A 60 11.11 -0.91 -4.36
N ALA A 61 11.96 -1.56 -3.56
CA ALA A 61 12.96 -2.50 -4.05
C ALA A 61 12.30 -3.74 -4.67
N ASP A 62 11.29 -4.29 -4.00
CA ASP A 62 10.54 -5.43 -4.52
C ASP A 62 9.86 -5.11 -5.85
N GLU A 63 9.17 -3.98 -5.96
CA GLU A 63 8.58 -3.54 -7.22
C GLU A 63 9.65 -3.41 -8.31
N ARG A 64 10.79 -2.77 -8.02
CA ARG A 64 11.88 -2.62 -8.99
C ARG A 64 12.46 -3.95 -9.49
N THR A 65 12.60 -4.94 -8.61
CA THR A 65 13.14 -6.26 -9.00
C THR A 65 12.16 -7.10 -9.81
N ARG A 66 10.87 -6.78 -9.74
CA ARG A 66 9.79 -7.51 -10.41
C ARG A 66 9.39 -6.92 -11.75
N LEU A 67 9.68 -5.63 -12.00
CA LEU A 67 9.43 -4.98 -13.28
C LEU A 67 9.97 -5.82 -14.43
N ASP A 68 9.07 -6.52 -15.11
CA ASP A 68 9.42 -7.29 -16.29
C ASP A 68 9.60 -6.34 -17.49
N LEU A 69 10.00 -6.90 -18.63
CA LEU A 69 10.18 -6.09 -19.84
C LEU A 69 8.86 -5.43 -20.28
N PHE A 70 7.73 -6.10 -20.04
CA PHE A 70 6.41 -5.63 -20.43
C PHE A 70 5.97 -4.46 -19.56
N ASP A 71 6.16 -4.51 -18.25
CA ASP A 71 5.89 -3.41 -17.32
C ASP A 71 6.70 -2.16 -17.69
N ARG A 72 7.96 -2.33 -18.09
CA ARG A 72 8.81 -1.22 -18.54
C ARG A 72 8.32 -0.61 -19.85
N VAL A 73 7.88 -1.43 -20.79
CA VAL A 73 7.30 -0.94 -22.06
C VAL A 73 5.99 -0.22 -21.79
N GLN A 74 5.11 -0.81 -20.97
CA GLN A 74 3.85 -0.20 -20.53
C GLN A 74 4.11 1.17 -19.89
N ASP A 75 5.00 1.28 -18.90
CA ASP A 75 5.33 2.54 -18.24
C ASP A 75 5.89 3.59 -19.23
N ARG A 76 6.75 3.18 -20.17
CA ARG A 76 7.30 4.08 -21.20
C ARG A 76 6.23 4.61 -22.14
N LEU A 77 5.34 3.74 -22.63
CA LEU A 77 4.24 4.12 -23.51
C LEU A 77 3.25 5.02 -22.76
N MET A 78 3.01 4.75 -21.48
CA MET A 78 2.19 5.61 -20.65
C MET A 78 2.83 6.98 -20.40
N ARG A 79 4.15 7.06 -20.16
CA ARG A 79 4.86 8.36 -20.11
C ARG A 79 4.83 9.10 -21.44
N LEU A 80 4.93 8.38 -22.55
CA LEU A 80 4.81 8.96 -23.89
C LEU A 80 3.41 9.57 -24.08
N SER A 81 2.35 8.87 -23.67
CA SER A 81 0.97 9.38 -23.77
C SER A 81 0.81 10.75 -23.09
N LEU A 82 1.50 10.99 -21.97
CA LEU A 82 1.46 12.27 -21.25
C LEU A 82 2.18 13.42 -21.97
N ARG A 83 3.01 13.14 -22.96
CA ARG A 83 3.77 14.14 -23.73
C ARG A 83 3.17 14.40 -25.12
N LEU A 84 2.25 13.55 -25.55
CA LEU A 84 1.62 13.66 -26.87
C LEU A 84 0.45 14.67 -26.84
N PRO A 85 0.13 15.29 -27.99
CA PRO A 85 -1.14 15.99 -28.17
C PRO A 85 -2.33 15.06 -27.88
N THR A 86 -3.45 15.64 -27.45
CA THR A 86 -4.63 14.88 -26.99
C THR A 86 -5.10 13.80 -27.96
N SER A 87 -5.15 14.11 -29.26
CA SER A 87 -5.57 13.15 -30.30
C SER A 87 -4.62 11.94 -30.39
N ALA A 88 -3.32 12.19 -30.44
CA ALA A 88 -2.29 11.14 -30.50
C ALA A 88 -2.22 10.33 -29.20
N SER A 89 -2.38 10.98 -28.04
CA SER A 89 -2.50 10.29 -26.75
C SER A 89 -3.70 9.35 -26.76
N SER A 90 -4.88 9.81 -27.15
CA SER A 90 -6.09 8.98 -27.16
C SER A 90 -5.94 7.78 -28.11
N ALA A 91 -5.34 7.97 -29.28
CA ALA A 91 -5.05 6.88 -30.21
C ALA A 91 -4.09 5.84 -29.60
N LEU A 92 -3.01 6.29 -28.95
CA LEU A 92 -2.07 5.41 -28.27
C LEU A 92 -2.74 4.61 -27.15
N LEU A 93 -3.55 5.27 -26.31
CA LEU A 93 -4.26 4.59 -25.22
C LEU A 93 -5.24 3.55 -25.76
N ALA A 94 -6.02 3.86 -26.80
CA ALA A 94 -6.95 2.92 -27.40
C ALA A 94 -6.22 1.68 -27.97
N VAL A 95 -5.05 1.86 -28.59
CA VAL A 95 -4.21 0.74 -29.06
C VAL A 95 -3.73 -0.11 -27.88
N LEU A 96 -3.24 0.53 -26.80
CA LEU A 96 -2.80 -0.17 -25.60
C LEU A 96 -3.92 -0.99 -24.96
N GLU A 97 -5.12 -0.41 -24.82
CA GLU A 97 -6.30 -1.10 -24.29
C GLU A 97 -6.69 -2.30 -25.15
N ARG A 98 -6.64 -2.15 -26.47
CA ARG A 98 -6.93 -3.23 -27.41
C ARG A 98 -5.93 -4.38 -27.31
N ILE A 99 -4.64 -4.08 -27.22
CA ILE A 99 -3.58 -5.10 -27.10
C ILE A 99 -3.64 -5.80 -25.74
N CYS A 100 -3.88 -5.05 -24.67
CA CYS A 100 -3.88 -5.57 -23.31
C CYS A 100 -5.22 -6.17 -22.88
N GLY A 101 -6.29 -5.97 -23.66
CA GLY A 101 -7.64 -6.45 -23.36
C GLY A 101 -8.26 -5.86 -22.09
N ARG A 102 -7.72 -4.75 -21.58
CA ARG A 102 -8.18 -4.09 -20.35
C ARG A 102 -7.88 -2.60 -20.38
N ASP A 103 -8.66 -1.82 -19.64
CA ASP A 103 -8.52 -0.36 -19.51
C ASP A 103 -7.16 0.01 -18.90
N VAL A 104 -6.51 1.03 -19.48
CA VAL A 104 -5.17 1.52 -19.05
C VAL A 104 -5.16 2.04 -17.61
N ASP A 105 -6.29 2.50 -17.07
CA ASP A 105 -6.40 2.94 -15.68
C ASP A 105 -6.38 1.76 -14.68
N THR A 106 -6.47 0.53 -15.17
CA THR A 106 -6.26 -0.70 -14.36
C THR A 106 -4.80 -1.12 -14.28
N PHE A 107 -3.92 -0.46 -15.03
CA PHE A 107 -2.50 -0.76 -15.03
C PHE A 107 -1.86 -0.33 -13.71
N SER A 108 -0.90 -1.13 -13.24
CA SER A 108 0.03 -0.73 -12.19
C SER A 108 1.12 0.11 -12.84
N LEU A 109 1.28 1.36 -12.41
CA LEU A 109 2.15 2.33 -13.07
C LEU A 109 3.25 2.84 -12.15
N GLY A 110 4.38 3.19 -12.76
CA GLY A 110 5.49 3.89 -12.12
C GLY A 110 6.23 3.06 -11.09
N ARG A 111 7.13 3.71 -10.34
CA ARG A 111 7.97 3.01 -9.35
C ARG A 111 7.20 2.40 -8.17
N ALA A 112 6.02 2.93 -7.86
CA ALA A 112 5.14 2.36 -6.84
C ALA A 112 4.33 1.17 -7.36
N GLN A 113 4.27 0.94 -8.68
CA GLN A 113 3.44 -0.11 -9.31
C GLN A 113 1.99 -0.08 -8.81
N MET A 114 1.43 1.13 -8.71
CA MET A 114 0.12 1.37 -8.12
C MET A 114 -0.95 1.61 -9.19
N LYS A 115 -2.16 1.11 -8.95
CA LYS A 115 -3.33 1.29 -9.83
C LYS A 115 -4.05 2.61 -9.56
N SER A 116 -4.71 3.15 -10.59
CA SER A 116 -5.53 4.37 -10.49
C SER A 116 -6.68 4.25 -9.48
N ALA A 117 -7.28 3.06 -9.34
CA ALA A 117 -8.31 2.77 -8.35
C ALA A 117 -7.78 2.86 -6.90
N THR A 118 -6.57 2.35 -6.66
CA THR A 118 -5.91 2.47 -5.34
C THR A 118 -5.64 3.93 -5.02
N LEU A 119 -5.15 4.70 -5.99
CA LEU A 119 -4.93 6.13 -5.82
C LEU A 119 -6.24 6.86 -5.48
N ALA A 120 -7.32 6.62 -6.24
CA ALA A 120 -8.63 7.21 -5.98
C ALA A 120 -9.16 6.88 -4.57
N ARG A 121 -8.98 5.64 -4.12
CA ARG A 121 -9.32 5.23 -2.74
C ARG A 121 -8.54 6.03 -1.70
N LEU A 122 -7.23 6.20 -1.88
CA LEU A 122 -6.39 6.97 -0.96
C LEU A 122 -6.79 8.45 -0.91
N GLY A 123 -7.24 9.01 -2.05
CA GLY A 123 -7.83 10.34 -2.11
C GLY A 123 -9.13 10.45 -1.33
N ALA A 124 -10.06 9.52 -1.55
CA ALA A 124 -11.35 9.49 -0.84
C ALA A 124 -11.20 9.32 0.68
N LEU A 125 -10.15 8.62 1.13
CA LEU A 125 -9.82 8.44 2.54
C LEU A 125 -8.98 9.58 3.13
N GLY A 126 -8.61 10.61 2.35
CA GLY A 126 -7.87 11.77 2.83
C GLY A 126 -6.36 11.57 3.04
N TYR A 127 -5.77 10.46 2.56
CA TYR A 127 -4.33 10.22 2.68
C TYR A 127 -3.52 10.99 1.62
N LEU A 128 -4.13 11.31 0.48
CA LEU A 128 -3.49 11.96 -0.66
C LEU A 128 -4.41 13.00 -1.29
N ASN A 129 -3.83 14.08 -1.82
CA ASN A 129 -4.55 14.99 -2.70
C ASN A 129 -4.47 14.44 -4.13
N VAL A 130 -5.51 13.75 -4.55
CA VAL A 130 -5.53 13.02 -5.83
C VAL A 130 -6.25 13.85 -6.89
N PRO A 131 -5.66 14.05 -8.08
CA PRO A 131 -6.35 14.71 -9.19
C PRO A 131 -7.64 13.98 -9.59
N LEU A 132 -8.69 14.73 -9.92
CA LEU A 132 -9.95 14.15 -10.38
C LEU A 132 -9.87 13.58 -11.80
N SER A 133 -9.01 14.17 -12.65
CA SER A 133 -8.88 13.75 -14.04
C SER A 133 -8.05 12.46 -14.17
N PRO A 134 -8.40 11.54 -15.09
CA PRO A 134 -7.59 10.34 -15.38
C PRO A 134 -6.14 10.69 -15.73
N VAL A 135 -5.93 11.71 -16.57
CA VAL A 135 -4.60 12.20 -16.95
C VAL A 135 -3.81 12.67 -15.73
N GLY A 136 -4.44 13.42 -14.82
CA GLY A 136 -3.80 13.87 -13.59
C GLY A 136 -3.39 12.71 -12.67
N ARG A 137 -4.25 11.69 -12.54
CA ARG A 137 -3.94 10.46 -11.78
C ARG A 137 -2.76 9.70 -12.40
N ARG A 138 -2.74 9.54 -13.72
CA ARG A 138 -1.63 8.91 -14.43
C ARG A 138 -0.32 9.68 -14.27
N LYS A 139 -0.37 11.01 -14.35
CA LYS A 139 0.80 11.87 -14.10
C LYS A 139 1.34 11.66 -12.68
N MET A 140 0.46 11.60 -11.68
CA MET A 140 0.85 11.36 -10.29
C MET A 140 1.45 9.96 -10.08
N LEU A 141 0.89 8.92 -10.70
CA LEU A 141 1.41 7.54 -10.60
C LEU A 141 2.79 7.36 -11.27
N LEU A 142 3.02 8.07 -12.38
CA LEU A 142 4.26 8.00 -13.15
C LEU A 142 5.36 8.94 -12.66
N ASP A 143 5.08 9.75 -11.64
CA ASP A 143 6.06 10.61 -10.99
C ASP A 143 6.92 9.80 -10.02
N ASP A 144 8.19 9.61 -10.39
CA ASP A 144 9.14 8.81 -9.63
C ASP A 144 9.44 9.41 -8.25
N ALA A 145 9.33 10.73 -8.08
CA ALA A 145 9.54 11.40 -6.80
C ALA A 145 8.36 11.19 -5.82
N LEU A 146 7.16 10.92 -6.35
CA LEU A 146 5.98 10.64 -5.52
C LEU A 146 5.90 9.18 -5.08
N ALA A 147 6.67 8.27 -5.66
CA ALA A 147 6.59 6.84 -5.37
C ALA A 147 6.71 6.50 -3.87
N PRO A 148 7.64 7.09 -3.09
CA PRO A 148 7.71 6.84 -1.64
C PRO A 148 6.45 7.28 -0.90
N VAL A 149 5.88 8.43 -1.25
CA VAL A 149 4.64 8.97 -0.69
C VAL A 149 3.46 8.05 -0.99
N LEU A 150 3.35 7.58 -2.23
CA LEU A 150 2.28 6.66 -2.65
C LEU A 150 2.34 5.35 -1.85
N VAL A 151 3.53 4.74 -1.75
CA VAL A 151 3.75 3.50 -0.98
C VAL A 151 3.39 3.72 0.48
N ALA A 152 3.92 4.77 1.11
CA ALA A 152 3.69 5.08 2.52
C ALA A 152 2.20 5.32 2.83
N ALA A 153 1.51 6.11 2.00
CA ALA A 153 0.08 6.36 2.12
C ALA A 153 -0.74 5.07 2.02
N CYS A 154 -0.40 4.19 1.08
CA CYS A 154 -1.07 2.90 0.93
C CYS A 154 -0.88 1.99 2.14
N LEU A 155 0.34 1.88 2.65
CA LEU A 155 0.67 1.08 3.84
C LEU A 155 -0.06 1.61 5.08
N ARG A 156 -0.07 2.93 5.30
CA ARG A 156 -0.77 3.55 6.42
C ARG A 156 -2.28 3.36 6.33
N ALA A 157 -2.88 3.66 5.18
CA ALA A 157 -4.31 3.45 4.96
C ALA A 157 -4.73 1.98 5.12
N THR A 158 -3.84 1.04 4.81
CA THR A 158 -4.03 -0.39 5.05
C THR A 158 -4.01 -0.71 6.54
N ALA A 159 -3.00 -0.25 7.28
CA ALA A 159 -2.92 -0.42 8.73
C ALA A 159 -4.15 0.19 9.45
N ASP A 160 -4.59 1.39 9.05
CA ASP A 160 -5.77 2.05 9.61
C ASP A 160 -7.06 1.28 9.31
N HIS A 161 -7.22 0.77 8.09
CA HIS A 161 -8.39 -0.03 7.74
C HIS A 161 -8.50 -1.28 8.61
N TRP A 162 -7.39 -1.99 8.83
CA TRP A 162 -7.36 -3.20 9.65
C TRP A 162 -7.58 -2.87 11.13
N HIS A 163 -6.99 -1.78 11.61
CA HIS A 163 -7.18 -1.32 12.98
C HIS A 163 -8.64 -0.93 13.26
N ALA A 164 -9.32 -0.27 12.31
CA ALA A 164 -10.75 0.04 12.41
C ALA A 164 -11.63 -1.22 12.52
N HIS A 165 -11.15 -2.37 12.03
CA HIS A 165 -11.78 -3.68 12.16
C HIS A 165 -11.22 -4.51 13.33
N ARG A 166 -10.55 -3.85 14.30
CA ARG A 166 -10.01 -4.44 15.54
C ARG A 166 -8.88 -5.45 15.34
N VAL A 167 -8.21 -5.45 14.18
CA VAL A 167 -7.01 -6.26 13.93
C VAL A 167 -5.81 -5.33 13.82
N SER A 168 -4.89 -5.39 14.79
CA SER A 168 -3.66 -4.60 14.74
C SER A 168 -2.63 -5.26 13.83
N LEU A 169 -2.04 -4.46 12.93
CA LEU A 169 -0.88 -4.84 12.12
C LEU A 169 0.43 -4.21 12.64
N GLU A 170 0.40 -3.62 13.83
CA GLU A 170 1.59 -3.07 14.46
C GLU A 170 2.64 -4.16 14.67
N GLY A 171 3.89 -3.86 14.28
CA GLY A 171 4.97 -4.85 14.34
C GLY A 171 4.87 -6.00 13.32
N ARG A 172 3.90 -5.95 12.37
CA ARG A 172 3.66 -7.00 11.36
C ARG A 172 3.96 -6.55 9.92
N PRO A 173 5.22 -6.16 9.60
CA PRO A 173 5.60 -5.71 8.25
C PRO A 173 5.36 -6.76 7.15
N GLU A 174 5.39 -8.04 7.48
CA GLU A 174 5.15 -9.16 6.56
C GLU A 174 3.70 -9.20 6.05
N ILE A 175 2.75 -8.82 6.92
CA ILE A 175 1.34 -8.69 6.55
C ILE A 175 1.13 -7.42 5.72
N LEU A 176 1.73 -6.30 6.13
CA LEU A 176 1.64 -5.06 5.35
C LEU A 176 2.22 -5.22 3.94
N GLY A 177 3.37 -5.89 3.79
CA GLY A 177 3.95 -6.22 2.48
C GLY A 177 3.06 -7.14 1.65
N THR A 178 2.39 -8.10 2.30
CA THR A 178 1.40 -8.98 1.65
C THR A 178 0.20 -8.20 1.14
N LEU A 179 -0.37 -7.32 1.97
CA LEU A 179 -1.56 -6.55 1.63
C LEU A 179 -1.28 -5.45 0.61
N TYR A 180 -0.08 -4.87 0.61
CA TYR A 180 0.35 -4.00 -0.49
C TYR A 180 0.34 -4.74 -1.83
N SER A 181 0.79 -6.00 -1.81
CA SER A 181 0.94 -6.85 -2.98
C SER A 181 -0.38 -7.37 -3.56
N LEU A 182 -1.30 -7.77 -2.68
CA LEU A 182 -2.57 -8.39 -3.06
C LEU A 182 -3.72 -7.37 -3.15
N GLY A 183 -3.57 -6.20 -2.51
CA GLY A 183 -4.65 -5.25 -2.30
C GLY A 183 -5.52 -5.57 -1.08
N LEU A 184 -6.36 -4.61 -0.69
CA LEU A 184 -7.42 -4.83 0.29
C LEU A 184 -8.59 -5.53 -0.40
N THR A 185 -8.87 -6.77 -0.04
CA THR A 185 -10.18 -7.35 -0.33
C THR A 185 -11.18 -6.63 0.59
N GLY A 186 -12.26 -6.05 0.04
CA GLY A 186 -13.23 -5.21 0.79
C GLY A 186 -13.82 -5.92 2.02
N GLY A 187 -14.63 -5.24 2.86
CA GLY A 187 -14.98 -5.57 4.27
C GLY A 187 -15.20 -7.03 4.77
N ARG A 188 -15.24 -8.04 3.91
CA ARG A 188 -15.00 -9.47 4.24
C ARG A 188 -13.50 -9.86 4.27
N GLY A 189 -12.59 -8.94 3.93
CA GLY A 189 -11.16 -9.21 3.70
C GLY A 189 -10.23 -8.97 4.88
N VAL A 190 -10.76 -8.50 6.02
CA VAL A 190 -9.99 -8.45 7.27
C VAL A 190 -10.17 -9.78 7.98
N HIS A 191 -9.10 -10.57 8.04
CA HIS A 191 -9.07 -11.82 8.78
C HIS A 191 -8.52 -11.56 10.20
N PRO A 192 -9.08 -12.15 11.27
CA PRO A 192 -8.56 -11.95 12.63
C PRO A 192 -7.11 -12.41 12.79
N ASP A 193 -6.70 -13.41 12.00
CA ASP A 193 -5.33 -13.91 11.94
C ASP A 193 -4.78 -13.87 10.52
N PRO A 194 -4.30 -12.71 10.03
CA PRO A 194 -3.76 -12.63 8.68
C PRO A 194 -2.46 -13.41 8.58
N GLN A 195 -2.30 -14.14 7.48
CA GLN A 195 -1.09 -14.90 7.20
C GLN A 195 -0.23 -14.19 6.15
N PRO A 196 1.11 -14.17 6.32
CA PRO A 196 1.98 -13.56 5.34
C PRO A 196 2.02 -14.40 4.07
N SER A 197 1.93 -13.72 2.93
CA SER A 197 2.42 -14.29 1.70
C SER A 197 3.94 -14.39 1.75
N ALA A 198 4.45 -15.31 0.96
CA ALA A 198 5.87 -15.51 0.81
C ALA A 198 6.58 -14.24 0.27
N ARG A 199 5.89 -13.44 -0.56
CA ARG A 199 6.33 -12.10 -1.00
C ARG A 199 6.40 -11.10 0.15
N GLY A 200 5.36 -11.02 0.97
CA GLY A 200 5.33 -10.14 2.13
C GLY A 200 6.43 -10.46 3.15
N GLN A 201 6.72 -11.75 3.35
CA GLN A 201 7.83 -12.20 4.20
C GLN A 201 9.18 -11.69 3.67
N ALA A 202 9.44 -11.79 2.36
CA ALA A 202 10.69 -11.31 1.77
C ALA A 202 10.87 -9.79 1.91
N ILE A 203 9.79 -9.01 1.76
CA ILE A 203 9.77 -7.56 1.99
C ILE A 203 10.13 -7.26 3.46
N ALA A 204 9.54 -7.98 4.41
CA ALA A 204 9.80 -7.81 5.84
C ALA A 204 11.25 -8.17 6.21
N ASP A 205 11.78 -9.27 5.69
CA ASP A 205 13.16 -9.69 5.95
C ASP A 205 14.17 -8.70 5.35
N HIS A 206 13.88 -8.16 4.16
CA HIS A 206 14.70 -7.09 3.58
C HIS A 206 14.62 -5.80 4.41
N ALA A 207 13.44 -5.43 4.92
CA ALA A 207 13.29 -4.28 5.80
C ALA A 207 14.09 -4.44 7.10
N ARG A 208 14.05 -5.65 7.71
CA ARG A 208 14.86 -5.99 8.89
C ARG A 208 16.35 -5.88 8.59
N TRP A 209 16.79 -6.37 7.43
CA TRP A 209 18.19 -6.26 6.98
C TRP A 209 18.63 -4.79 6.82
N LEU A 210 17.80 -3.94 6.21
CA LEU A 210 18.06 -2.51 6.08
C LEU A 210 18.19 -1.81 7.43
N THR A 211 17.32 -2.15 8.40
CA THR A 211 17.39 -1.62 9.77
C THR A 211 18.71 -1.97 10.46
N LEU A 212 19.18 -3.21 10.31
CA LEU A 212 20.36 -3.71 11.02
C LEU A 212 21.70 -3.32 10.38
N ARG A 213 21.74 -3.13 9.06
CA ARG A 213 23.02 -3.02 8.32
C ARG A 213 23.22 -1.71 7.55
N VAL A 214 22.18 -0.89 7.41
CA VAL A 214 22.25 0.35 6.63
C VAL A 214 21.76 1.52 7.50
N ALA A 215 22.62 2.04 8.37
CA ALA A 215 22.34 3.33 9.02
C ALA A 215 22.36 4.47 7.97
N PRO A 216 21.50 5.52 8.06
CA PRO A 216 20.51 5.84 9.08
C PRO A 216 19.09 5.83 8.48
N TRP A 217 18.43 4.68 8.37
CA TRP A 217 16.96 4.69 8.25
C TRP A 217 16.28 5.07 9.58
N THR A 218 17.07 5.15 10.65
CA THR A 218 16.69 5.64 11.98
C THR A 218 16.76 7.16 12.05
N SER A 219 15.61 7.82 11.87
CA SER A 219 15.21 9.06 12.57
C SER A 219 13.76 9.39 12.19
N ALA A 220 12.78 8.85 12.93
CA ALA A 220 11.43 9.40 13.16
C ALA A 220 10.45 8.38 13.81
N SER A 221 10.68 7.07 13.65
CA SER A 221 9.66 6.06 14.03
C SER A 221 9.78 5.48 15.45
N GLN A 222 10.72 5.91 16.29
CA GLN A 222 10.76 5.51 17.70
C GLN A 222 9.80 6.32 18.60
N ALA A 223 8.91 7.14 18.03
CA ALA A 223 7.78 7.75 18.74
C ALA A 223 6.44 7.08 18.36
N ALA A 224 6.42 5.75 18.20
CA ALA A 224 5.19 5.01 18.46
C ALA A 224 5.00 5.00 19.99
N ALA A 225 4.52 6.13 20.52
CA ALA A 225 4.06 6.20 21.89
C ALA A 225 2.97 5.13 22.08
N PRO A 226 2.96 4.41 23.21
CA PRO A 226 1.94 3.42 23.48
C PRO A 226 0.57 4.10 23.46
N LEU A 227 -0.40 3.46 22.80
CA LEU A 227 -1.83 3.79 22.91
C LEU A 227 -2.30 3.44 24.32
N THR A 228 -1.90 4.21 25.33
CA THR A 228 -2.50 4.17 26.67
C THR A 228 -3.56 5.24 26.80
N SER A 229 -4.73 4.77 27.21
CA SER A 229 -5.95 5.52 27.44
C SER A 229 -5.75 6.76 28.30
N ARG A 230 -6.36 7.87 27.89
CA ARG A 230 -6.89 8.84 28.85
C ARG A 230 -8.36 9.09 28.54
N MET A 231 -9.20 8.16 29.01
CA MET A 231 -10.51 8.56 29.53
C MET A 231 -10.24 9.38 30.79
N THR A 232 -10.49 10.68 30.74
CA THR A 232 -10.92 11.44 31.91
C THR A 232 -12.09 12.30 31.48
N SER A 233 -13.23 11.95 32.04
CA SER A 233 -14.51 12.64 32.10
C SER A 233 -14.40 14.08 32.60
N GLY A 234 -15.23 14.95 32.01
CA GLY A 234 -15.94 16.01 32.74
C GLY A 234 -15.30 17.39 32.77
N SER A 235 -15.89 18.36 32.07
CA SER A 235 -16.78 19.34 32.70
C SER A 235 -17.29 20.37 31.67
N SER A 236 -18.55 20.75 31.85
CA SER A 236 -19.38 21.64 31.04
C SER A 236 -18.98 23.13 31.08
N ARG A 237 -19.65 23.88 30.17
CA ARG A 237 -19.87 25.34 30.09
C ARG A 237 -18.83 26.06 29.21
N SER A 238 -19.16 26.88 28.22
CA SER A 238 -20.29 27.78 27.97
C SER A 238 -20.34 28.12 26.46
N SER A 239 -21.47 27.92 25.78
CA SER A 239 -22.46 28.93 25.36
C SER A 239 -22.04 29.92 24.25
N ALA A 240 -22.82 29.86 23.16
CA ALA A 240 -23.27 30.97 22.32
C ALA A 240 -22.24 31.68 21.42
N PHE A 241 -22.27 31.35 20.12
CA PHE A 241 -22.54 32.34 19.09
C PHE A 241 -23.26 31.65 17.92
N ALA A 242 -24.50 32.06 17.69
CA ALA A 242 -25.40 31.53 16.67
C ALA A 242 -25.62 32.59 15.59
N ARG A 243 -25.79 32.11 14.34
CA ARG A 243 -26.36 32.81 13.15
C ARG A 243 -25.42 33.88 12.57
N SER A 244 -25.15 33.98 11.27
CA SER A 244 -25.85 33.65 10.01
C SER A 244 -24.73 33.42 8.97
N GLN A 245 -24.83 32.60 7.92
CA GLN A 245 -25.72 32.75 6.78
C GLN A 245 -25.75 31.42 6.01
N LEU A 246 -26.97 30.96 5.74
CA LEU A 246 -27.30 29.85 4.86
C LEU A 246 -28.10 30.47 3.70
N MET A 247 -27.51 30.54 2.51
CA MET A 247 -28.20 30.62 1.21
C MET A 247 -27.31 29.83 0.23
N ALA A 248 -27.63 28.55 0.01
CA ALA A 248 -28.47 28.08 -1.09
C ALA A 248 -27.73 28.14 -2.45
N SER A 249 -27.16 27.00 -2.86
CA SER A 249 -26.92 26.70 -4.28
C SER A 249 -27.17 25.20 -4.55
N PRO A 250 -28.04 24.85 -5.51
CA PRO A 250 -28.56 23.50 -5.69
C PRO A 250 -27.71 22.68 -6.67
N VAL A 251 -26.63 22.04 -6.20
CA VAL A 251 -25.92 21.00 -6.98
C VAL A 251 -25.62 19.73 -6.16
N ALA A 252 -25.97 19.73 -4.87
CA ALA A 252 -25.70 18.62 -3.93
C ALA A 252 -26.78 17.51 -3.92
N ARG A 253 -27.29 17.09 -5.08
CA ARG A 253 -28.15 15.90 -5.20
C ARG A 253 -27.85 15.13 -6.48
N ARG A 254 -26.79 14.32 -6.46
CA ARG A 254 -26.58 13.09 -7.26
C ARG A 254 -25.14 12.62 -7.09
N VAL A 255 -24.83 11.87 -6.02
CA VAL A 255 -23.98 10.65 -6.03
C VAL A 255 -24.18 9.94 -4.67
N CYS A 256 -25.39 9.43 -4.43
CA CYS A 256 -25.63 8.41 -3.40
C CYS A 256 -26.42 7.28 -4.06
N ARG A 257 -25.76 6.46 -4.90
CA ARG A 257 -26.40 5.25 -5.44
C ARG A 257 -25.44 4.24 -6.09
N TRP A 258 -24.35 3.85 -5.42
CA TRP A 258 -23.60 2.64 -5.83
C TRP A 258 -23.18 1.85 -4.58
N ALA A 259 -24.16 1.22 -3.96
CA ALA A 259 -23.99 0.14 -3.00
C ALA A 259 -25.21 -0.76 -3.10
N ARG A 260 -25.30 -1.51 -4.21
CA ARG A 260 -26.22 -2.64 -4.39
C ARG A 260 -25.91 -3.33 -5.73
N TRP A 261 -25.58 -4.62 -5.65
CA TRP A 261 -25.44 -5.63 -6.73
C TRP A 261 -24.08 -5.76 -7.44
N ALA A 262 -23.29 -6.75 -7.01
CA ALA A 262 -22.72 -7.88 -7.77
C ALA A 262 -21.51 -8.45 -7.01
#